data_AF-A0A6P7J010-F1
#
_entry.id   AF-A0A6P7J010-F1
#
_cell.length_a   1.000
_cell.length_b   1.000
_cell.length_c   1.000
_cell.angle_alpha   90.00
_cell.angle_beta   90.00
_cell.angle_gamma   90.00
#
_symmetry.space_group_name_H-M   'P 1'
#
loop_
_entity.id
_entity.type
_entity.pdbx_description
1 polymer ?
#
loop_
_entity_poly.entity_id
_entity_poly.type
_entity_poly.pdbx_seq_one_letter_code
_entity_poly.pdbx_strand_id
1 'polypeptide(L)'
;MYVKSPCTRAGEKGQCEECEYGTFTEHSNELKQCLKCTQCRSDQETVRACTGNQNAECRCKSGRFCDPDQACEVCKKCSRCENDEVIVRNCTSTTNTECKKISHKPASTSVTAVVIVLCSLCAVAVICVIVILLKKRQTGSQQNLPDRTKTGQASTSPMVRADLEVERERLCETPSDSANSSQHNLTCLPSPTSRVTPVASGLPNKRDIEQFPTLMPVNGEQSLKDCFKYFEELDVCLQNKFFRHLGINDNAIKSTESLSYDDRMHELLKVWMEKEGRRASLNDLLRALLELNQRRTAETIKQNAVEEGHYRSVSDDDL
;
A
#
# COMPACT_ATOMS: atom_id res chain seq x y z
N MET A 1 8.35 24.36 -36.35
CA MET A 1 7.75 25.44 -37.15
C MET A 1 6.38 25.78 -36.58
N TYR A 2 6.01 27.05 -36.63
CA TYR A 2 4.71 27.56 -36.18
C TYR A 2 4.06 28.40 -37.30
N VAL A 3 2.76 28.68 -37.19
CA VAL A 3 2.01 29.48 -38.17
C VAL A 3 2.26 30.97 -37.93
N LYS A 4 2.98 31.60 -38.84
CA LYS A 4 3.21 33.06 -38.85
C LYS A 4 1.99 33.80 -39.38
N SER A 5 1.38 33.31 -40.46
CA SER A 5 0.12 33.83 -40.99
C SER A 5 -0.75 32.70 -41.55
N PRO A 6 -2.04 32.62 -41.16
CA PRO A 6 -2.94 31.59 -41.67
C PRO A 6 -3.28 31.84 -43.15
N CYS A 7 -3.76 30.82 -43.84
CA CYS A 7 -4.36 31.01 -45.16
C CYS A 7 -5.71 31.72 -45.05
N THR A 8 -6.05 32.52 -46.06
CA THR A 8 -7.29 33.30 -46.08
C THR A 8 -8.36 32.72 -46.99
N ARG A 9 -8.00 31.81 -47.90
CA ARG A 9 -8.90 31.15 -48.85
C ARG A 9 -8.64 29.66 -48.93
N ALA A 10 -9.67 28.89 -49.26
CA ALA A 10 -9.56 27.46 -49.49
C ALA A 10 -8.58 27.16 -50.63
N GLY A 11 -7.62 26.26 -50.40
CA GLY A 11 -6.57 25.90 -51.36
C GLY A 11 -5.29 26.74 -51.29
N GLU A 12 -5.27 27.82 -50.50
CA GLU A 12 -4.04 28.59 -50.23
C GLU A 12 -3.25 27.98 -49.06
N LYS A 13 -1.91 28.08 -49.12
CA LYS A 13 -1.03 27.70 -48.01
C LYS A 13 -0.78 28.88 -47.09
N GLY A 14 -0.87 28.65 -45.78
CA GLY A 14 -0.40 29.62 -44.79
C GLY A 14 1.13 29.74 -44.78
N GLN A 15 1.64 30.80 -44.15
CA GLN A 15 3.07 31.01 -43.95
C GLN A 15 3.48 30.39 -42.61
N CYS A 16 4.47 29.50 -42.65
CA CYS A 16 5.08 28.91 -41.45
C CYS A 16 6.50 29.44 -41.26
N GLU A 17 6.95 29.49 -40.01
CA GLU A 17 8.29 29.94 -39.63
C GLU A 17 8.95 28.94 -38.66
N GLU A 18 10.27 28.83 -38.73
CA GLU A 18 11.04 27.97 -37.83
C GLU A 18 11.01 28.46 -36.38
N CYS A 19 11.23 27.53 -35.46
CA CYS A 19 11.27 27.86 -34.03
C CYS A 19 12.60 28.50 -33.68
N GLU A 20 12.56 29.55 -32.87
CA GLU A 20 13.75 30.16 -32.29
C GLU A 20 14.44 29.23 -31.30
N TYR A 21 15.72 29.48 -31.01
CA TYR A 21 16.50 28.69 -30.07
C TYR A 21 15.83 28.63 -28.68
N GLY A 22 15.77 27.43 -28.11
CA GLY A 22 15.08 27.21 -26.83
C GLY A 22 13.56 27.03 -26.96
N THR A 23 13.03 26.96 -28.18
CA THR A 23 11.63 26.62 -28.47
C THR A 23 11.51 25.51 -29.49
N PHE A 24 10.39 24.79 -29.49
CA PHE A 24 10.16 23.65 -30.36
C PHE A 24 8.69 23.45 -30.73
N THR A 25 8.46 22.68 -31.79
CA THR A 25 7.17 22.07 -32.12
C THR A 25 7.44 20.71 -32.75
N GLU A 26 6.98 19.62 -32.15
CA GLU A 26 7.35 18.27 -32.61
C GLU A 26 6.63 17.82 -33.89
N HIS A 27 5.39 18.29 -34.07
CA HIS A 27 4.53 17.88 -35.18
C HIS A 27 4.01 19.10 -35.95
N SER A 28 3.46 18.84 -37.14
CA SER A 28 2.67 19.83 -37.90
C SER A 28 1.53 20.32 -37.01
N ASN A 29 1.38 21.64 -36.91
CA ASN A 29 0.51 22.26 -35.93
C ASN A 29 -0.06 23.58 -36.46
N GLU A 30 -1.04 24.12 -35.75
CA GLU A 30 -1.70 25.40 -36.04
C GLU A 30 -1.32 26.48 -35.01
N LEU A 31 -0.23 26.26 -34.24
CA LEU A 31 0.17 27.18 -33.18
C LEU A 31 0.71 28.47 -33.79
N LYS A 32 0.39 29.59 -33.16
CA LYS A 32 0.91 30.92 -33.54
C LYS A 32 2.30 31.20 -32.98
N GLN A 33 2.85 30.30 -32.18
CA GLN A 33 4.18 30.39 -31.58
C GLN A 33 4.69 29.01 -31.19
N CYS A 34 6.00 28.82 -31.12
CA CYS A 34 6.60 27.57 -30.66
C CYS A 34 6.50 27.41 -29.13
N LEU A 35 6.57 26.16 -28.67
CA LEU A 35 6.56 25.82 -27.25
C LEU A 35 7.95 26.02 -26.65
N LYS A 36 8.06 26.53 -25.43
CA LYS A 36 9.35 26.62 -24.75
C LYS A 36 9.88 25.23 -24.44
N CYS A 37 11.17 25.02 -24.68
CA CYS A 37 11.84 23.79 -24.31
C CYS A 37 11.95 23.63 -22.79
N THR A 38 11.90 22.38 -22.35
CA THR A 38 12.24 21.97 -20.98
C THR A 38 13.69 22.36 -20.68
N GLN A 39 13.93 22.92 -19.50
CA GLN A 39 15.28 23.16 -19.01
C GLN A 39 15.63 22.13 -17.94
N CYS A 40 16.71 21.39 -18.16
CA CYS A 40 17.16 20.40 -17.18
C CYS A 40 17.73 21.11 -15.95
N ARG A 41 17.33 20.64 -14.78
CA ARG A 41 17.84 21.14 -13.51
C ARG A 41 19.27 20.68 -13.25
N SER A 42 19.91 21.23 -12.23
CA SER A 42 21.28 20.88 -11.84
C SER A 42 21.45 19.43 -11.37
N ASP A 43 20.40 18.78 -10.87
CA ASP A 43 20.35 17.38 -10.47
C ASP A 43 20.03 16.41 -11.62
N GLN A 44 19.77 16.96 -12.81
CA GLN A 44 19.47 16.24 -14.04
C GLN A 44 20.58 16.42 -15.07
N GLU A 45 20.61 15.51 -16.03
CA GLU A 45 21.44 15.57 -17.22
C GLU A 45 20.53 15.63 -18.47
N THR A 46 20.99 16.37 -19.47
CA THR A 46 20.32 16.43 -20.77
C THR A 46 20.66 15.18 -21.55
N VAL A 47 19.70 14.28 -21.68
CA VAL A 47 19.83 13.07 -22.50
C VAL A 47 19.62 13.41 -23.97
N ARG A 48 18.72 14.37 -24.23
CA ARG A 48 18.41 14.85 -25.57
C ARG A 48 18.30 16.36 -25.57
N ALA A 49 19.08 17.01 -26.43
CA ALA A 49 19.10 18.47 -26.53
C ALA A 49 17.82 19.00 -27.18
N CYS A 50 17.42 20.21 -26.80
CA CYS A 50 16.33 20.94 -27.44
C CYS A 50 16.71 21.35 -28.87
N THR A 51 15.80 21.14 -29.81
CA THR A 51 15.88 21.63 -31.20
C THR A 51 14.54 22.24 -31.61
N GLY A 52 14.47 22.93 -32.75
CA GLY A 52 13.20 23.53 -33.22
C GLY A 52 12.06 22.54 -33.49
N ASN A 53 12.35 21.25 -33.52
CA ASN A 53 11.39 20.17 -33.73
C ASN A 53 11.39 19.12 -32.61
N GLN A 54 12.08 19.35 -31.50
CA GLN A 54 12.17 18.37 -30.42
C GLN A 54 12.40 19.04 -29.07
N ASN A 55 11.62 18.63 -28.07
CA ASN A 55 11.84 19.08 -26.71
C ASN A 55 13.14 18.49 -26.14
N ALA A 56 13.75 19.22 -25.20
CA ALA A 56 14.81 18.64 -24.38
C ALA A 56 14.27 17.50 -23.50
N GLU A 57 15.04 16.43 -23.39
CA GLU A 57 14.76 15.31 -22.49
C GLU A 57 15.77 15.29 -21.36
N CYS A 58 15.26 15.34 -20.13
CA CYS A 58 16.07 15.38 -18.91
C CYS A 58 15.95 14.07 -18.14
N ARG A 59 17.07 13.62 -17.58
CA ARG A 59 17.12 12.41 -16.75
C ARG A 59 17.85 12.70 -15.45
N CYS A 60 17.46 12.02 -14.37
CA CYS A 60 18.21 12.12 -13.12
C CYS A 60 19.65 11.63 -13.31
N LYS A 61 20.60 12.39 -12.78
CA LYS A 61 22.02 12.00 -12.76
C LYS A 61 22.21 10.66 -12.04
N SER A 62 23.31 9.98 -12.35
CA SER A 62 23.66 8.69 -11.73
C SER A 62 23.58 8.72 -10.19
N GLY A 63 23.02 7.66 -9.62
CA GLY A 63 22.79 7.56 -8.17
C GLY A 63 21.56 8.34 -7.68
N ARG A 64 20.71 8.83 -8.59
CA ARG A 64 19.42 9.42 -8.28
C ARG A 64 18.31 8.89 -9.18
N PHE A 65 17.07 8.99 -8.70
CA PHE A 65 15.88 8.54 -9.38
C PHE A 65 14.68 9.47 -9.15
N CYS A 66 13.71 9.40 -10.06
CA CYS A 66 12.39 9.96 -9.89
C CYS A 66 11.35 8.92 -10.27
N ASP A 67 10.42 8.64 -9.37
CA ASP A 67 9.29 7.77 -9.64
C ASP A 67 8.43 8.36 -10.79
N PRO A 68 8.15 7.60 -11.88
CA PRO A 68 7.29 8.05 -12.97
C PRO A 68 5.89 8.49 -12.53
N ASP A 69 5.42 7.98 -11.40
CA ASP A 69 4.11 8.27 -10.82
C ASP A 69 4.09 9.60 -10.02
N GLN A 70 5.23 10.27 -9.92
CA GLN A 70 5.39 11.49 -9.13
C GLN A 70 5.96 12.59 -10.01
N ALA A 71 5.46 13.81 -9.84
CA ALA A 71 6.11 14.98 -10.41
C ALA A 71 7.58 14.98 -9.96
N CYS A 72 8.49 14.82 -10.93
CA CYS A 72 9.92 14.76 -10.67
C CYS A 72 10.45 16.17 -10.38
N GLU A 73 10.00 16.81 -9.30
CA GLU A 73 10.45 18.14 -8.88
C GLU A 73 11.89 18.12 -8.36
N VAL A 74 12.32 17.00 -7.78
CA VAL A 74 13.69 16.75 -7.30
C VAL A 74 14.05 15.28 -7.51
N CYS A 75 15.24 15.02 -8.06
CA CYS A 75 15.81 13.67 -8.20
C CYS A 75 16.26 13.14 -6.82
N LYS A 76 15.56 12.12 -6.32
CA LYS A 76 15.82 11.48 -5.03
C LYS A 76 17.09 10.64 -5.09
N LYS A 77 17.89 10.63 -4.03
CA LYS A 77 19.06 9.73 -3.97
C LYS A 77 18.61 8.28 -3.89
N CYS A 78 19.32 7.40 -4.60
CA CYS A 78 19.08 5.96 -4.48
C CYS A 78 19.38 5.47 -3.06
N SER A 79 18.52 4.61 -2.53
CA SER A 79 18.76 3.89 -1.29
C SER A 79 19.93 2.92 -1.44
N ARG A 80 20.61 2.66 -0.33
CA ARG A 80 21.64 1.62 -0.21
C ARG A 80 21.09 0.55 0.73
N CYS A 81 21.24 -0.71 0.36
CA CYS A 81 20.82 -1.82 1.22
C CYS A 81 21.73 -1.94 2.44
N GLU A 82 21.16 -2.38 3.55
CA GLU A 82 21.91 -2.66 4.78
C GLU A 82 22.73 -3.95 4.67
N ASN A 83 23.61 -4.22 5.64
CA ASN A 83 24.50 -5.38 5.60
C ASN A 83 23.74 -6.73 5.71
N ASP A 84 22.55 -6.75 6.32
CA ASP A 84 21.66 -7.91 6.40
C ASP A 84 20.68 -8.01 5.21
N GLU A 85 20.88 -7.18 4.18
CA GLU A 85 20.04 -7.11 2.99
C GLU A 85 20.85 -7.34 1.71
N VAL A 86 20.17 -7.92 0.71
CA VAL A 86 20.71 -8.07 -0.65
C VAL A 86 19.94 -7.16 -1.61
N ILE A 87 20.67 -6.57 -2.56
CA ILE A 87 20.06 -5.82 -3.66
C ILE A 87 19.30 -6.81 -4.54
N VAL A 88 17.99 -6.65 -4.63
CA VAL A 88 17.12 -7.38 -5.56
C VAL A 88 17.06 -6.67 -6.89
N ARG A 89 17.01 -5.34 -6.87
CA ARG A 89 16.96 -4.50 -8.06
C ARG A 89 17.85 -3.29 -7.89
N ASN A 90 18.68 -3.04 -8.89
CA ASN A 90 19.53 -1.85 -8.92
C ASN A 90 18.68 -0.59 -9.16
N CYS A 91 19.13 0.51 -8.58
CA CYS A 91 18.56 1.82 -8.86
C CYS A 91 18.72 2.19 -10.34
N THR A 92 17.72 2.87 -10.88
CA THR A 92 17.74 3.47 -12.22
C THR A 92 17.38 4.96 -12.11
N SER A 93 17.38 5.70 -13.22
CA SER A 93 16.91 7.09 -13.19
C SER A 93 15.44 7.24 -12.83
N THR A 94 14.65 6.16 -12.86
CA THR A 94 13.21 6.18 -12.57
C THR A 94 12.80 5.30 -11.39
N THR A 95 13.65 4.38 -10.93
CA THR A 95 13.31 3.45 -9.85
C THR A 95 14.38 3.45 -8.77
N ASN A 96 13.97 3.35 -7.51
CA ASN A 96 14.91 3.20 -6.41
C ASN A 96 15.60 1.82 -6.43
N THR A 97 16.64 1.67 -5.60
CA THR A 97 17.17 0.36 -5.23
C THR A 97 16.11 -0.42 -4.44
N GLU A 98 15.92 -1.69 -4.76
CA GLU A 98 15.06 -2.61 -4.00
C GLU A 98 15.93 -3.58 -3.21
N CYS A 99 15.69 -3.69 -1.90
CA CYS A 99 16.47 -4.49 -0.96
C CYS A 99 15.61 -5.61 -0.36
N LYS A 100 16.24 -6.75 -0.05
CA LYS A 100 15.58 -7.90 0.61
C LYS A 100 16.45 -8.47 1.71
N LYS A 101 15.86 -8.70 2.89
CA LYS A 101 16.56 -9.29 4.03
C LYS A 101 17.02 -10.73 3.76
N ILE A 102 18.21 -11.04 4.26
CA ILE A 102 18.79 -12.38 4.23
C ILE A 102 18.12 -13.22 5.33
N SER A 103 17.19 -14.10 4.94
CA SER A 103 16.59 -15.07 5.88
C SER A 103 17.58 -16.18 6.21
N HIS A 104 18.27 -16.06 7.33
CA HIS A 104 18.92 -17.21 7.97
C HIS A 104 17.84 -18.09 8.60
N LYS A 105 17.47 -19.20 7.95
CA LYS A 105 16.74 -20.27 8.63
C LYS A 105 17.66 -20.79 9.75
N PRO A 106 17.30 -20.70 11.04
CA PRO A 106 18.05 -21.40 12.06
C PRO A 106 18.00 -22.89 11.72
N ALA A 107 19.17 -23.53 11.71
CA ALA A 107 19.27 -24.97 11.52
C ALA A 107 18.30 -25.65 12.51
N SER A 108 17.40 -26.45 11.95
CA SER A 108 16.32 -27.17 12.62
C SER A 108 16.78 -27.77 13.96
N THR A 109 16.30 -27.17 15.04
CA THR A 109 16.42 -27.61 16.44
C THR A 109 15.78 -28.98 16.72
N SER A 110 15.16 -29.61 15.72
CA SER A 110 14.47 -30.89 15.84
C SER A 110 15.41 -32.07 16.07
N VAL A 111 16.60 -32.08 15.45
CA VAL A 111 17.52 -33.23 15.58
C VAL A 111 18.10 -33.30 16.99
N THR A 112 18.47 -32.16 17.58
CA THR A 112 19.05 -32.10 18.93
C THR A 112 18.02 -32.47 20.00
N ALA A 113 16.76 -32.03 19.85
CA ALA A 113 15.69 -32.36 20.78
C ALA A 113 15.37 -33.87 20.80
N VAL A 114 15.34 -34.53 19.63
CA VAL A 114 15.08 -35.97 19.53
C VAL A 114 16.21 -36.79 20.16
N VAL A 115 17.47 -36.41 19.95
CA VAL A 115 18.63 -37.10 20.55
C VAL A 115 18.59 -37.00 22.08
N ILE A 116 18.26 -35.82 22.64
CA ILE A 116 18.16 -35.63 24.10
C ILE A 116 17.06 -36.49 24.72
N VAL A 117 15.89 -36.58 24.07
CA VAL A 117 14.77 -37.43 24.54
C VAL A 117 15.16 -38.92 24.49
N LEU A 118 15.84 -39.37 23.44
CA LEU A 118 16.28 -40.76 23.34
C LEU A 118 17.37 -41.09 24.38
N CYS A 119 18.36 -40.22 24.57
CA CYS A 119 19.41 -40.41 25.57
C CYS A 119 18.85 -40.44 27.00
N SER A 120 17.89 -39.58 27.33
CA SER A 120 17.26 -39.56 28.65
C SER A 120 16.42 -40.82 28.91
N LEU A 121 15.67 -41.32 27.93
CA LEU A 121 14.94 -42.59 28.03
C LEU A 121 15.88 -43.78 28.25
N CYS A 122 17.00 -43.85 27.52
CA CYS A 122 18.01 -44.89 27.72
C CYS A 122 18.63 -44.84 29.12
N ALA A 123 18.96 -43.65 29.62
CA ALA A 123 19.52 -43.48 30.96
C ALA A 123 18.57 -43.98 32.06
N VAL A 124 17.27 -43.65 31.96
CA VAL A 124 16.25 -44.11 32.91
C VAL A 124 16.11 -45.63 32.88
N ALA A 125 16.11 -46.24 31.69
CA ALA A 125 16.04 -47.70 31.56
C ALA A 125 17.23 -48.41 32.24
N VAL A 126 18.45 -47.88 32.07
CA VAL A 126 19.66 -48.42 32.72
C VAL A 126 19.57 -48.31 34.24
N ILE A 127 19.11 -47.17 34.76
CA ILE A 127 18.93 -46.97 36.21
C ILE A 127 17.91 -47.97 36.77
N CYS A 128 16.77 -48.17 36.10
CA CYS A 128 15.76 -49.15 36.49
C CYS A 128 16.33 -50.59 36.55
N VAL A 129 17.12 -50.98 35.56
CA VAL A 129 17.78 -52.30 35.53
C VAL A 129 18.75 -52.45 36.71
N ILE A 130 19.58 -51.44 36.98
CA ILE A 130 20.51 -51.45 38.12
C ILE A 130 19.74 -51.61 39.45
N VAL A 131 18.65 -50.86 39.65
CA VAL A 131 17.82 -50.97 40.86
C VAL A 131 17.21 -52.36 41.00
N ILE A 132 16.73 -52.97 39.92
CA ILE A 132 16.17 -54.33 39.93
C ILE A 132 17.25 -55.36 40.31
N LEU A 133 18.47 -55.22 39.77
CA LEU A 133 19.59 -56.10 40.09
C LEU A 133 20.06 -55.95 41.55
N LEU A 134 20.06 -54.72 42.08
CA LEU A 134 20.37 -54.45 43.48
C LEU A 134 19.29 -54.99 44.43
N LYS A 135 18.00 -54.87 44.08
CA LYS A 135 16.89 -55.49 44.83
C LYS A 135 16.97 -57.02 44.83
N LYS A 136 17.26 -57.64 43.69
CA LYS A 136 17.44 -59.11 43.59
C LYS A 136 18.60 -59.63 44.43
N ARG A 137 19.66 -58.84 44.64
CA ARG A 137 20.76 -59.19 45.56
C ARG A 137 20.35 -59.17 47.03
N GLN A 138 19.40 -58.33 47.43
CA GLN A 138 18.95 -58.23 48.82
C GLN A 138 17.90 -59.29 49.21
N THR A 139 17.18 -59.89 48.27
CA THR A 139 16.13 -60.91 48.57
C THR A 139 16.68 -62.34 48.78
N GLY A 140 18.01 -62.54 48.69
CA GLY A 140 18.65 -63.85 48.86
C GLY A 140 19.05 -64.21 50.30
N SER A 141 18.77 -63.37 51.30
CA SER A 141 19.18 -63.60 52.70
C SER A 141 18.09 -63.17 53.68
N GLN A 142 17.15 -64.08 53.99
CA GLN A 142 16.63 -64.39 55.33
C GLN A 142 15.36 -65.29 55.25
N GLN A 143 15.49 -66.52 55.76
CA GLN A 143 14.38 -67.33 56.30
C GLN A 143 14.35 -67.15 57.83
N ASN A 144 13.16 -66.95 58.44
CA ASN A 144 12.59 -67.66 59.61
C ASN A 144 11.43 -66.87 60.28
N LEU A 145 10.39 -67.62 60.70
CA LEU A 145 9.10 -67.29 61.35
C LEU A 145 9.24 -67.34 62.91
N PRO A 146 8.22 -67.15 63.81
CA PRO A 146 6.83 -66.67 63.69
C PRO A 146 6.28 -65.71 64.82
N ASP A 147 5.02 -65.28 64.60
CA ASP A 147 3.85 -65.07 65.52
C ASP A 147 3.58 -63.79 66.38
N ARG A 148 2.29 -63.39 66.25
CA ARG A 148 1.31 -62.90 67.24
C ARG A 148 1.24 -61.44 67.79
N THR A 149 0.10 -60.83 67.41
CA THR A 149 -0.93 -60.09 68.21
C THR A 149 -0.83 -58.60 68.59
N LYS A 150 -1.93 -57.90 68.21
CA LYS A 150 -2.75 -56.89 68.96
C LYS A 150 -2.12 -55.49 69.16
N THR A 151 -2.82 -54.33 69.10
CA THR A 151 -4.25 -53.94 69.12
C THR A 151 -4.36 -52.44 68.79
N GLY A 152 -5.54 -51.99 68.33
CA GLY A 152 -6.13 -50.66 68.66
C GLY A 152 -5.91 -49.54 67.63
N GLN A 153 -6.89 -49.25 66.75
CA GLN A 153 -8.01 -48.28 66.93
C GLN A 153 -7.58 -46.82 66.68
N ALA A 154 -8.33 -45.95 66.02
CA ALA A 154 -9.59 -46.03 65.29
C ALA A 154 -9.85 -44.68 64.59
N SER A 155 -10.61 -44.73 63.49
CA SER A 155 -11.65 -43.76 63.08
C SER A 155 -11.20 -42.34 62.65
N THR A 156 -11.74 -41.70 61.61
CA THR A 156 -13.10 -41.70 61.07
C THR A 156 -13.10 -41.35 59.55
N SER A 157 -14.00 -41.99 58.82
CA SER A 157 -14.67 -41.51 57.58
C SER A 157 -16.18 -41.43 57.93
N PRO A 158 -17.16 -40.96 57.11
CA PRO A 158 -17.28 -41.27 55.67
C PRO A 158 -18.10 -40.30 54.75
N MET A 159 -18.11 -40.65 53.44
CA MET A 159 -19.26 -40.68 52.47
C MET A 159 -19.95 -39.34 52.04
N VAL A 160 -20.48 -39.06 50.82
CA VAL A 160 -21.05 -39.75 49.62
C VAL A 160 -21.00 -38.70 48.45
N ARG A 161 -20.50 -38.98 47.22
CA ARG A 161 -21.12 -39.34 45.89
C ARG A 161 -22.00 -38.31 45.12
N ALA A 162 -21.69 -38.17 43.82
CA ALA A 162 -22.50 -37.80 42.61
C ALA A 162 -23.10 -36.38 42.55
N ASP A 163 -23.35 -35.69 41.42
CA ASP A 163 -23.26 -35.89 39.95
C ASP A 163 -23.36 -34.48 39.32
N LEU A 164 -22.87 -34.25 38.08
CA LEU A 164 -23.51 -33.46 37.00
C LEU A 164 -22.52 -33.06 35.88
N GLU A 165 -23.01 -33.23 34.65
CA GLU A 165 -22.38 -33.00 33.35
C GLU A 165 -22.47 -31.54 32.84
N VAL A 166 -21.82 -31.33 31.68
CA VAL A 166 -22.11 -30.38 30.57
C VAL A 166 -21.12 -29.21 30.34
N GLU A 167 -20.15 -29.51 29.47
CA GLU A 167 -19.82 -28.88 28.16
C GLU A 167 -19.94 -27.34 27.92
N ARG A 168 -18.74 -26.72 27.69
CA ARG A 168 -18.30 -25.89 26.54
C ARG A 168 -18.57 -24.36 26.42
N GLU A 169 -17.44 -23.65 26.21
CA GLU A 169 -17.14 -22.39 25.45
C GLU A 169 -17.87 -21.05 25.73
N ARG A 170 -17.15 -20.01 26.20
CA ARG A 170 -16.55 -18.87 25.42
C ARG A 170 -16.27 -17.59 26.25
N LEU A 171 -15.13 -16.94 25.92
CA LEU A 171 -14.67 -15.53 26.12
C LEU A 171 -14.48 -15.00 27.57
N CYS A 172 -13.54 -14.11 27.93
CA CYS A 172 -12.32 -13.51 27.33
C CYS A 172 -11.54 -12.75 28.44
N GLU A 173 -10.41 -12.11 28.06
CA GLU A 173 -9.56 -11.11 28.79
C GLU A 173 -8.56 -11.63 29.85
N THR A 174 -7.27 -11.27 29.87
CA THR A 174 -6.42 -10.29 29.14
C THR A 174 -4.96 -10.81 29.11
N PRO A 175 -4.10 -10.29 28.21
CA PRO A 175 -2.82 -9.78 28.72
C PRO A 175 -2.48 -8.37 28.20
N SER A 176 -1.94 -7.59 29.13
CA SER A 176 -1.34 -6.26 29.03
C SER A 176 -0.05 -6.21 28.19
N ASP A 177 -0.04 -5.23 27.28
CA ASP A 177 1.01 -4.27 26.95
C ASP A 177 2.47 -4.72 26.77
N SER A 178 3.01 -4.42 25.57
CA SER A 178 3.82 -3.20 25.39
C SER A 178 4.07 -2.91 23.91
N ALA A 179 3.57 -1.75 23.47
CA ALA A 179 3.94 -1.10 22.22
C ALA A 179 5.31 -0.43 22.34
N ASN A 180 6.07 -0.37 21.24
CA ASN A 180 6.96 0.76 21.01
C ASN A 180 6.89 1.20 19.54
N SER A 181 6.50 2.46 19.37
CA SER A 181 6.28 3.14 18.10
C SER A 181 7.53 3.96 17.78
N SER A 182 8.01 3.93 16.54
CA SER A 182 9.08 4.83 16.07
C SER A 182 8.52 5.78 15.03
N GLN A 183 8.35 7.02 15.46
CA GLN A 183 8.06 8.20 14.66
C GLN A 183 9.30 8.57 13.84
N HIS A 184 9.14 8.90 12.56
CA HIS A 184 10.08 9.80 11.88
C HIS A 184 9.32 10.74 10.95
N ASN A 185 9.57 12.03 11.18
CA ASN A 185 8.94 13.18 10.55
C ASN A 185 9.38 13.33 9.09
N LEU A 186 8.43 13.61 8.20
CA LEU A 186 8.69 14.24 6.90
C LEU A 186 8.30 15.71 7.01
N THR A 187 9.31 16.58 7.05
CA THR A 187 9.14 18.03 6.93
C THR A 187 9.44 18.43 5.49
N CYS A 188 8.44 18.97 4.80
CA CYS A 188 8.61 19.78 3.58
C CYS A 188 8.59 21.26 3.96
N LEU A 189 9.57 22.03 3.49
CA LEU A 189 9.57 23.50 3.47
C LEU A 189 10.37 23.99 2.24
N PRO A 190 10.20 25.24 1.79
CA PRO A 190 9.50 25.55 0.54
C PRO A 190 10.41 26.28 -0.46
N SER A 191 9.96 26.36 -1.71
CA SER A 191 10.57 27.17 -2.77
C SER A 191 10.23 28.68 -2.65
N PRO A 192 11.02 29.57 -3.29
CA PRO A 192 11.08 30.99 -2.95
C PRO A 192 10.00 31.85 -3.61
N THR A 193 9.71 32.94 -2.89
CA THR A 193 8.84 34.08 -3.15
C THR A 193 8.90 34.67 -4.56
N SER A 194 7.72 34.80 -5.19
CA SER A 194 7.30 36.08 -5.77
C SER A 194 6.07 36.56 -5.01
N ARG A 195 6.12 37.82 -4.60
CA ARG A 195 5.18 38.48 -3.67
C ARG A 195 3.72 38.34 -4.13
N VAL A 196 2.93 37.62 -3.34
CA VAL A 196 1.52 37.95 -3.10
C VAL A 196 1.23 37.64 -1.63
N THR A 197 0.44 38.53 -1.02
CA THR A 197 -0.02 38.64 0.38
C THR A 197 -0.32 37.32 1.12
N PRO A 198 -0.17 37.26 2.45
CA PRO A 198 -0.32 36.03 3.21
C PRO A 198 -1.79 35.62 3.30
N VAL A 199 -2.14 34.48 2.70
CA VAL A 199 -3.35 33.72 3.00
C VAL A 199 -2.89 32.39 3.58
N ALA A 200 -3.46 32.04 4.74
CA ALA A 200 -3.03 30.94 5.59
C ALA A 200 -3.03 29.57 4.88
N SER A 201 -1.95 28.82 5.08
CA SER A 201 -1.81 27.42 4.70
C SER A 201 -2.72 26.55 5.57
N GLY A 202 -3.81 26.03 5.00
CA GLY A 202 -4.65 25.02 5.65
C GLY A 202 -4.29 23.62 5.17
N LEU A 203 -4.18 22.67 6.11
CA LEU A 203 -4.67 21.30 5.88
C LEU A 203 -6.07 21.39 5.22
N PRO A 204 -6.53 20.41 4.43
CA PRO A 204 -7.94 20.34 4.10
C PRO A 204 -8.69 20.37 5.43
N ASN A 205 -9.47 21.43 5.63
CA ASN A 205 -10.16 21.62 6.89
C ASN A 205 -11.10 20.42 7.00
N LYS A 206 -11.23 19.78 8.17
CA LYS A 206 -12.21 18.69 8.34
C LYS A 206 -13.63 19.12 7.88
N ARG A 207 -13.88 20.43 7.93
CA ARG A 207 -15.04 21.14 7.40
C ARG A 207 -15.22 21.07 5.88
N ASP A 208 -14.15 20.99 5.09
CA ASP A 208 -14.20 20.91 3.62
C ASP A 208 -14.63 19.53 3.11
N ILE A 209 -14.32 18.47 3.85
CA ILE A 209 -14.77 17.09 3.58
C ILE A 209 -16.21 16.90 4.07
N GLU A 210 -16.54 17.48 5.23
CA GLU A 210 -17.90 17.46 5.80
C GLU A 210 -18.92 18.28 4.97
N GLN A 211 -18.47 19.28 4.20
CA GLN A 211 -19.33 20.12 3.36
C GLN A 211 -19.52 19.59 1.93
N PHE A 212 -18.92 18.45 1.57
CA PHE A 212 -19.13 17.84 0.27
C PHE A 212 -20.46 17.05 0.28
N PRO A 213 -21.47 17.43 -0.52
CA PRO A 213 -22.80 16.83 -0.43
C PRO A 213 -22.77 15.33 -0.74
N THR A 214 -23.49 14.54 0.04
CA THR A 214 -23.67 13.11 -0.22
C THR A 214 -24.66 12.93 -1.38
N LEU A 215 -24.26 12.14 -2.37
CA LEU A 215 -25.08 11.82 -3.53
C LEU A 215 -25.81 10.49 -3.34
N MET A 216 -27.06 10.42 -3.82
CA MET A 216 -27.86 9.19 -3.84
C MET A 216 -27.93 8.63 -5.26
N PRO A 217 -27.59 7.33 -5.46
CA PRO A 217 -27.66 6.71 -6.78
C PRO A 217 -29.11 6.59 -7.25
N VAL A 218 -29.35 6.87 -8.53
CA VAL A 218 -30.67 6.75 -9.17
C VAL A 218 -30.99 5.30 -9.54
N ASN A 219 -29.98 4.56 -10.00
CA ASN A 219 -30.09 3.19 -10.54
C ASN A 219 -29.06 2.24 -9.91
N GLY A 220 -28.90 2.31 -8.57
CA GLY A 220 -28.03 1.43 -7.80
C GLY A 220 -26.58 1.42 -8.29
N GLU A 221 -25.99 0.23 -8.47
CA GLU A 221 -24.61 0.05 -8.96
C GLU A 221 -24.42 0.54 -10.39
N GLN A 222 -25.48 0.54 -11.21
CA GLN A 222 -25.37 0.99 -12.61
C GLN A 222 -25.07 2.49 -12.69
N SER A 223 -25.65 3.30 -11.79
CA SER A 223 -25.32 4.72 -11.66
C SER A 223 -23.82 4.94 -11.44
N LEU A 224 -23.16 4.06 -10.67
CA LEU A 224 -21.73 4.16 -10.43
C LEU A 224 -20.92 3.79 -11.69
N LYS A 225 -21.31 2.72 -12.39
CA LYS A 225 -20.65 2.30 -13.64
C LYS A 225 -20.73 3.37 -14.71
N ASP A 226 -21.88 4.02 -14.86
CA ASP A 226 -22.07 5.08 -15.85
C ASP A 226 -21.18 6.31 -15.57
N CYS A 227 -20.72 6.48 -14.32
CA CYS A 227 -19.82 7.56 -13.92
C CYS A 227 -18.34 7.28 -14.18
N PHE A 228 -17.94 6.05 -14.58
CA PHE A 228 -16.53 5.70 -14.78
C PHE A 228 -15.85 6.55 -15.86
N LYS A 229 -16.58 6.89 -16.92
CA LYS A 229 -16.12 7.77 -18.00
C LYS A 229 -15.64 9.15 -17.51
N TYR A 230 -16.16 9.65 -16.39
CA TYR A 230 -15.75 10.97 -15.86
C TYR A 230 -14.38 10.96 -15.19
N PHE A 231 -13.78 9.79 -14.98
CA PHE A 231 -12.45 9.64 -14.38
C PHE A 231 -11.35 9.53 -15.44
N GLU A 232 -11.69 9.49 -16.73
CA GLU A 232 -10.73 9.46 -17.84
C GLU A 232 -9.79 10.68 -17.83
N GLU A 233 -10.24 11.84 -17.35
CA GLU A 233 -9.45 13.09 -17.39
C GLU A 233 -8.41 13.23 -16.24
N LEU A 234 -8.19 12.19 -15.43
CA LEU A 234 -7.28 12.26 -14.28
C LEU A 234 -5.80 12.10 -14.67
N ASP A 235 -4.96 13.08 -14.34
CA ASP A 235 -3.50 13.01 -14.57
C ASP A 235 -2.87 11.66 -14.17
N VAL A 236 -1.98 11.11 -15.00
CA VAL A 236 -1.36 9.77 -14.81
C VAL A 236 -0.74 9.59 -13.42
N CYS A 237 -0.03 10.62 -12.91
CA CYS A 237 0.58 10.61 -11.57
C CYS A 237 -0.46 10.56 -10.44
N LEU A 238 -1.64 11.14 -10.67
CA LEU A 238 -2.74 11.14 -9.72
C LEU A 238 -3.46 9.80 -9.69
N GLN A 239 -3.58 9.10 -10.83
CA GLN A 239 -4.26 7.81 -10.92
C GLN A 239 -3.65 6.76 -9.99
N ASN A 240 -2.32 6.60 -10.01
CA ASN A 240 -1.67 5.59 -9.17
C ASN A 240 -1.83 5.92 -7.68
N LYS A 241 -1.78 7.21 -7.30
CA LYS A 241 -2.07 7.65 -5.93
C LYS A 241 -3.53 7.40 -5.56
N PHE A 242 -4.45 7.68 -6.47
CA PHE A 242 -5.89 7.48 -6.31
C PHE A 242 -6.24 6.02 -6.05
N PHE A 243 -5.79 5.09 -6.89
CA PHE A 243 -6.09 3.67 -6.69
C PHE A 243 -5.36 3.07 -5.48
N ARG A 244 -4.14 3.52 -5.15
CA ARG A 244 -3.49 3.15 -3.88
C ARG A 244 -4.31 3.62 -2.67
N HIS A 245 -4.88 4.82 -2.75
CA HIS A 245 -5.73 5.39 -1.70
C HIS A 245 -7.05 4.62 -1.53
N LEU A 246 -7.62 4.15 -2.64
CA LEU A 246 -8.75 3.21 -2.65
C LEU A 246 -8.36 1.78 -2.20
N GLY A 247 -7.10 1.57 -1.83
CA GLY A 247 -6.58 0.30 -1.33
C GLY A 247 -6.39 -0.77 -2.41
N ILE A 248 -6.30 -0.38 -3.69
CA ILE A 248 -5.86 -1.28 -4.75
C ILE A 248 -4.36 -1.48 -4.62
N ASN A 249 -3.93 -2.74 -4.62
CA ASN A 249 -2.52 -3.08 -4.44
C ASN A 249 -1.71 -2.74 -5.71
N ASP A 250 -0.41 -2.50 -5.52
CA ASP A 250 0.48 -2.12 -6.63
C ASP A 250 0.59 -3.20 -7.70
N ASN A 251 0.36 -4.47 -7.37
CA ASN A 251 0.43 -5.56 -8.34
C ASN A 251 -0.73 -5.50 -9.33
N ALA A 252 -1.95 -5.19 -8.85
CA ALA A 252 -3.12 -4.99 -9.68
C ALA A 252 -2.95 -3.74 -10.56
N ILE A 253 -2.45 -2.64 -9.99
CA ILE A 253 -2.15 -1.41 -10.76
C ILE A 253 -1.14 -1.71 -11.87
N LYS A 254 -0.01 -2.36 -11.54
CA LYS A 254 1.03 -2.74 -12.51
C LYS A 254 0.53 -3.69 -13.60
N SER A 255 -0.36 -4.62 -13.26
CA SER A 255 -0.90 -5.58 -14.23
C SER A 255 -1.73 -4.93 -15.35
N THR A 256 -2.20 -3.69 -15.12
CA THR A 256 -2.97 -2.90 -16.10
C THR A 256 -2.12 -1.89 -16.87
N GLU A 257 -0.81 -1.79 -16.63
CA GLU A 257 0.08 -0.83 -17.30
C GLU A 257 0.20 -1.04 -18.81
N SER A 258 -0.11 -2.24 -19.32
CA SER A 258 -0.09 -2.54 -20.75
C SER A 258 -1.37 -2.13 -21.49
N LEU A 259 -2.42 -1.70 -20.78
CA LEU A 259 -3.68 -1.26 -21.38
C LEU A 259 -3.58 0.18 -21.89
N SER A 260 -4.50 0.57 -22.78
CA SER A 260 -4.68 1.98 -23.12
C SER A 260 -5.07 2.76 -21.86
N TYR A 261 -4.81 4.07 -21.88
CA TYR A 261 -5.04 4.92 -20.71
C TYR A 261 -6.51 4.91 -20.25
N ASP A 262 -7.46 4.97 -21.20
CA ASP A 262 -8.90 4.96 -20.93
C ASP A 262 -9.35 3.58 -20.40
N ASP A 263 -8.84 2.50 -21.02
CA ASP A 263 -9.13 1.12 -20.60
C ASP A 263 -8.58 0.82 -19.20
N ARG A 264 -7.40 1.38 -18.88
CA ARG A 264 -6.75 1.19 -17.58
C ARG A 264 -7.61 1.76 -16.44
N MET A 265 -8.18 2.95 -16.63
CA MET A 265 -9.05 3.58 -15.62
C MET A 265 -10.30 2.74 -15.37
N HIS A 266 -10.95 2.27 -16.44
CA HIS A 266 -12.15 1.45 -16.35
C HIS A 266 -11.88 0.12 -15.64
N GLU A 267 -10.80 -0.57 -16.00
CA GLU A 267 -10.44 -1.84 -15.38
C GLU A 267 -10.11 -1.68 -13.90
N LEU A 268 -9.36 -0.65 -13.49
CA LEU A 268 -9.02 -0.44 -12.09
C LEU A 268 -10.24 -0.03 -11.24
N LEU A 269 -11.15 0.79 -11.79
CA LEU A 269 -12.41 1.14 -11.13
C LEU A 269 -13.31 -0.10 -10.97
N LYS A 270 -13.31 -1.01 -11.95
CA LYS A 270 -14.03 -2.28 -11.87
C LYS A 270 -13.44 -3.21 -10.81
N VAL A 271 -12.11 -3.37 -10.77
CA VAL A 271 -11.42 -4.14 -9.73
C VAL A 271 -11.72 -3.58 -8.33
N TRP A 272 -11.72 -2.26 -8.19
CA TRP A 272 -12.09 -1.61 -6.94
C TRP A 272 -13.55 -1.88 -6.56
N MET A 273 -14.47 -1.73 -7.50
CA MET A 273 -15.90 -2.00 -7.30
C MET A 273 -16.16 -3.45 -6.89
N GLU A 274 -15.47 -4.42 -7.51
CA GLU A 274 -15.55 -5.84 -7.15
C GLU A 274 -15.04 -6.12 -5.73
N LYS A 275 -13.97 -5.42 -5.33
CA LYS A 275 -13.39 -5.52 -3.98
C LYS A 275 -14.32 -4.95 -2.91
N GLU A 276 -14.86 -3.75 -3.13
CA GLU A 276 -15.73 -3.06 -2.17
C GLU A 276 -17.16 -3.65 -2.15
N GLY A 277 -17.56 -4.28 -3.26
CA GLY A 277 -18.84 -4.95 -3.43
C GLY A 277 -20.02 -3.98 -3.34
N ARG A 278 -21.08 -4.37 -2.62
CA ARG A 278 -22.34 -3.59 -2.51
C ARG A 278 -22.18 -2.24 -1.79
N ARG A 279 -21.03 -1.99 -1.16
CA ARG A 279 -20.73 -0.71 -0.51
C ARG A 279 -20.08 0.30 -1.45
N ALA A 280 -19.62 -0.13 -2.62
CA ALA A 280 -19.01 0.75 -3.60
C ALA A 280 -19.98 1.87 -3.99
N SER A 281 -19.57 3.11 -3.75
CA SER A 281 -20.35 4.28 -4.12
C SER A 281 -19.50 5.37 -4.76
N LEU A 282 -20.12 6.23 -5.57
CA LEU A 282 -19.45 7.39 -6.13
C LEU A 282 -18.92 8.31 -5.02
N ASN A 283 -19.60 8.36 -3.86
CA ASN A 283 -19.16 9.15 -2.72
C ASN A 283 -17.80 8.70 -2.17
N ASP A 284 -17.45 7.41 -2.26
CA ASP A 284 -16.16 6.90 -1.82
C ASP A 284 -15.05 7.37 -2.77
N LEU A 285 -15.31 7.33 -4.08
CA LEU A 285 -14.40 7.86 -5.10
C LEU A 285 -14.21 9.37 -4.95
N LEU A 286 -15.29 10.13 -4.74
CA LEU A 286 -15.23 11.57 -4.52
C LEU A 286 -14.48 11.92 -3.23
N ARG A 287 -14.68 11.15 -2.15
CA ARG A 287 -13.92 11.32 -0.89
C ARG A 287 -12.43 11.08 -1.10
N ALA A 288 -12.06 10.02 -1.82
CA ALA A 288 -10.67 9.74 -2.14
C ALA A 288 -10.01 10.88 -2.94
N LEU A 289 -10.75 11.50 -3.89
CA LEU A 289 -10.27 12.68 -4.60
C LEU A 289 -10.07 13.88 -3.67
N LEU A 290 -10.99 14.13 -2.74
CA LEU A 290 -10.86 15.21 -1.75
C LEU A 290 -9.65 15.02 -0.84
N GLU A 291 -9.42 13.79 -0.37
CA GLU A 291 -8.25 13.45 0.47
C GLU A 291 -6.92 13.60 -0.28
N LEU A 292 -6.94 13.50 -1.62
CA LEU A 292 -5.79 13.78 -2.50
C LEU A 292 -5.71 15.24 -2.96
N ASN A 293 -6.48 16.15 -2.35
CA ASN A 293 -6.57 17.57 -2.69
C ASN A 293 -7.06 17.86 -4.12
N GLN A 294 -7.87 16.96 -4.71
CA GLN A 294 -8.43 17.09 -6.06
C GLN A 294 -9.89 17.58 -6.00
N ARG A 295 -10.13 18.67 -5.25
CA ARG A 295 -11.48 19.20 -5.01
C ARG A 295 -12.18 19.63 -6.30
N ARG A 296 -11.49 20.33 -7.19
CA ARG A 296 -12.07 20.77 -8.47
C ARG A 296 -12.55 19.57 -9.28
N THR A 297 -11.74 18.52 -9.37
CA THR A 297 -12.09 17.31 -10.11
C THR A 297 -13.27 16.58 -9.48
N ALA A 298 -13.28 16.47 -8.15
CA ALA A 298 -14.43 15.91 -7.42
C ALA A 298 -15.72 16.70 -7.69
N GLU A 299 -15.66 18.04 -7.70
CA GLU A 299 -16.80 18.91 -8.01
C GLU A 299 -17.29 18.74 -9.45
N THR A 300 -16.37 18.63 -10.42
CA THR A 300 -16.71 18.37 -11.83
C THR A 300 -17.39 17.01 -12.00
N ILE A 301 -16.83 15.94 -11.43
CA ILE A 301 -17.41 14.59 -11.54
C ILE A 301 -18.80 14.55 -10.86
N LYS A 302 -18.94 15.19 -9.70
CA LYS A 302 -20.22 15.34 -9.01
C LYS A 302 -21.25 16.03 -9.92
N GLN A 303 -20.87 17.14 -10.53
CA GLN A 303 -21.76 17.92 -11.39
C GLN A 303 -22.22 17.08 -12.59
N ASN A 304 -21.29 16.44 -13.29
CA ASN A 304 -21.61 15.57 -14.43
C ASN A 304 -22.54 14.41 -14.03
N ALA A 305 -22.30 13.80 -12.86
CA ALA A 305 -23.14 12.71 -12.36
C ALA A 305 -24.59 13.14 -12.06
N VAL A 306 -24.80 14.39 -11.66
CA VAL A 306 -26.13 14.96 -11.39
C VAL A 306 -26.80 15.44 -12.68
N GLU A 307 -26.07 16.16 -13.54
CA GLU A 307 -26.58 16.69 -14.81
C GLU A 307 -27.04 15.57 -15.74
N GLU A 308 -26.30 14.47 -15.81
CA GLU A 308 -26.64 13.30 -16.62
C GLU A 308 -27.66 12.37 -15.92
N GLY A 309 -28.11 12.73 -14.71
CA GLY A 309 -29.19 12.03 -14.01
C GLY A 309 -28.80 10.68 -13.40
N HIS A 310 -27.51 10.37 -13.25
CA HIS A 310 -27.06 9.15 -12.60
C HIS A 310 -27.19 9.23 -11.07
N TYR A 311 -27.07 10.43 -10.50
CA TYR A 311 -27.11 10.71 -9.06
C TYR A 311 -28.01 11.91 -8.73
N ARG A 312 -28.53 11.93 -7.51
CA ARG A 312 -29.29 13.06 -6.95
C ARG A 312 -28.52 13.64 -5.77
N SER A 313 -28.42 14.97 -5.68
CA SER A 313 -27.92 15.63 -4.47
C SER A 313 -28.98 15.54 -3.38
N VAL A 314 -28.59 15.09 -2.18
CA VAL A 314 -29.44 15.26 -0.98
C VAL A 314 -29.28 16.71 -0.54
N SER A 315 -30.33 17.50 -0.69
CA SER A 315 -30.42 18.83 -0.10
C SER A 315 -30.82 18.70 1.37
N ASP A 316 -30.37 19.61 2.23
CA ASP A 316 -30.67 19.62 3.67
C ASP A 316 -32.18 19.75 4.01
N ASP A 317 -33.06 19.85 3.02
CA ASP A 317 -34.52 20.00 3.17
C ASP A 317 -35.32 18.67 3.12
N ASP A 318 -34.68 17.52 2.85
CA ASP A 318 -35.35 16.21 2.73
C ASP A 318 -35.00 15.20 3.86
N LEU A 319 -34.61 15.68 5.04
CA LEU A 319 -34.42 14.85 6.24
C LEU A 319 -35.61 14.92 7.22
#